data_AF-B3Q3U1-F1
#
_entry.id   AF-B3Q3U1-F1
#
_cell.length_a   1.000
_cell.length_b   1.000
_cell.length_c   1.000
_cell.angle_alpha   90.00
_cell.angle_beta   90.00
_cell.angle_gamma   90.00
#
_symmetry.space_group_name_H-M   'P 1'
#
loop_
_entity.id
_entity.type
_entity.pdbx_description
1 polymer ?
#
loop_
_entity_poly.entity_id
_entity_poly.type
_entity_poly.pdbx_seq_one_letter_code
_entity_poly.pdbx_strand_id
1 'polypeptide(L)'
;MHKYVSEAFVQIAHAGRVAEKLCALSTDYCRSIDVKGADKVLDFDDARAILRPSDEGLYFRVEAEDSMTFHGIRTLLQGSLSTIMTFQDETVEWYAADGAPFGVRQGHLQGGQRRAGER
;
A
#
# COMPACT_ATOMS: atom_id res chain seq x y z
N MET A 1 13.45 11.89 8.92
CA MET A 1 12.29 12.43 8.15
C MET A 1 12.32 11.68 6.85
N HIS A 2 11.31 10.87 6.54
CA HIS A 2 11.39 9.98 5.36
C HIS A 2 11.38 10.79 4.06
N LYS A 3 12.37 10.53 3.21
CA LYS A 3 12.59 11.23 1.95
C LYS A 3 11.75 10.65 0.82
N TYR A 4 11.47 9.35 0.89
CA TYR A 4 10.69 8.62 -0.10
C TYR A 4 9.41 8.14 0.55
N VAL A 5 8.28 8.56 0.00
CA VAL A 5 6.95 8.21 0.49
C VAL A 5 6.05 7.92 -0.70
N SER A 6 5.38 6.78 -0.66
CA SER A 6 4.34 6.44 -1.65
C SER A 6 3.19 5.69 -1.02
N GLU A 7 2.04 5.83 -1.65
CA GLU A 7 0.82 5.13 -1.31
C GLU A 7 0.31 4.32 -2.50
N ALA A 8 -0.44 3.26 -2.20
CA ALA A 8 -1.16 2.47 -3.18
C ALA A 8 -2.49 2.03 -2.58
N PHE A 9 -3.45 1.72 -3.46
CA PHE A 9 -4.70 1.11 -3.08
C PHE A 9 -4.97 -0.07 -4.01
N VAL A 10 -5.32 -1.21 -3.42
CA VAL A 10 -5.72 -2.40 -4.17
C VAL A 10 -7.11 -2.80 -3.73
N GLN A 11 -8.04 -2.83 -4.69
CA GLN A 11 -9.40 -3.27 -4.45
C GLN A 11 -9.43 -4.79 -4.28
N ILE A 12 -9.66 -5.24 -3.04
CA ILE A 12 -9.63 -6.66 -2.67
C ILE A 12 -10.72 -6.97 -1.65
N ALA A 13 -11.31 -8.16 -1.77
CA ALA A 13 -12.20 -8.67 -0.73
C ALA A 13 -11.41 -9.12 0.50
N HIS A 14 -12.04 -9.05 1.67
CA HIS A 14 -11.46 -9.52 2.94
C HIS A 14 -10.10 -8.87 3.28
N ALA A 15 -9.96 -7.57 3.03
CA ALA A 15 -8.72 -6.82 3.19
C ALA A 15 -8.04 -7.02 4.57
N GLY A 16 -8.82 -7.15 5.65
CA GLY A 16 -8.28 -7.44 6.98
C GLY A 16 -7.50 -8.75 7.04
N ARG A 17 -8.08 -9.85 6.51
CA ARG A 17 -7.43 -11.17 6.47
C ARG A 17 -6.22 -11.16 5.54
N VAL A 18 -6.28 -10.40 4.44
CA VAL A 18 -5.12 -10.24 3.54
C VAL A 18 -3.99 -9.49 4.23
N ALA A 19 -4.29 -8.40 4.95
CA ALA A 19 -3.29 -7.65 5.69
C ALA A 19 -2.60 -8.50 6.78
N GLU A 20 -3.35 -9.37 7.46
CA GLU A 20 -2.78 -10.34 8.41
C GLU A 20 -1.81 -11.32 7.73
N LYS A 21 -2.18 -11.86 6.56
CA LYS A 21 -1.29 -12.74 5.78
C LYS A 21 -0.04 -12.01 5.29
N LEU A 22 -0.17 -10.76 4.84
CA LEU A 22 0.97 -9.92 4.46
C LEU A 22 1.92 -9.69 5.64
N CYS A 23 1.38 -9.41 6.83
CA CYS A 23 2.18 -9.27 8.05
C CYS A 23 2.94 -10.58 8.33
N ALA A 24 2.27 -11.73 8.25
CA ALA A 24 2.91 -13.03 8.47
C ALA A 24 4.05 -13.30 7.48
N LEU A 25 3.84 -13.02 6.18
CA LEU A 25 4.90 -13.16 5.16
C LEU A 25 6.03 -12.15 5.31
N SER A 26 5.77 -11.00 5.93
CA SER A 26 6.75 -9.93 6.10
C SER A 26 7.52 -10.00 7.42
N THR A 27 7.15 -10.91 8.34
CA THR A 27 7.68 -10.96 9.71
C THR A 27 9.19 -11.17 9.74
N ASP A 28 9.73 -12.00 8.85
CA ASP A 28 11.18 -12.28 8.79
C ASP A 28 12.01 -11.11 8.23
N TYR A 29 11.36 -10.11 7.62
CA TYR A 29 12.03 -8.99 6.97
C TYR A 29 11.94 -7.68 7.75
N CYS A 30 11.05 -7.60 8.75
CA CYS A 30 10.84 -6.40 9.56
C CYS A 30 11.31 -6.62 11.00
N ARG A 31 11.64 -5.53 11.69
CA ARG A 31 12.00 -5.55 13.10
C ARG A 31 10.80 -5.83 13.99
N SER A 32 9.68 -5.21 13.68
CA SER A 32 8.45 -5.36 14.45
C SER A 32 7.22 -5.10 13.58
N ILE A 33 6.08 -5.59 14.08
CA ILE A 33 4.77 -5.32 13.51
C ILE A 33 3.86 -4.81 14.62
N ASP A 34 3.49 -3.54 14.55
CA ASP A 34 2.59 -2.89 15.49
C ASP A 34 1.17 -2.80 14.92
N VAL A 35 0.18 -2.84 15.82
CA VAL A 35 -1.23 -2.58 15.47
C VAL A 35 -1.64 -1.23 16.04
N LYS A 36 -2.02 -0.29 15.18
CA LYS A 36 -2.44 1.08 15.56
C LYS A 36 -3.84 1.35 15.02
N GLY A 37 -4.86 1.00 15.80
CA GLY A 37 -6.24 1.02 15.34
C GLY A 37 -6.45 -0.02 14.23
N ALA A 38 -6.90 0.42 13.05
CA ALA A 38 -7.02 -0.44 11.88
C ALA A 38 -5.68 -0.71 11.18
N ASP A 39 -4.65 0.08 11.48
CA ASP A 39 -3.37 0.01 10.77
C ASP A 39 -2.48 -1.10 11.31
N LYS A 40 -1.82 -1.80 10.39
CA LYS A 40 -0.67 -2.66 10.68
C LYS A 40 0.57 -1.91 10.22
N VAL A 41 1.49 -1.66 11.14
CA VAL A 41 2.72 -0.91 10.87
C VAL A 41 3.90 -1.88 10.98
N LEU A 42 4.58 -2.11 9.86
CA LEU A 42 5.78 -2.92 9.79
C LEU A 42 6.98 -1.98 9.88
N ASP A 43 7.79 -2.13 10.92
CA ASP A 43 9.00 -1.35 11.14
C ASP A 43 10.22 -2.03 10.51
N PHE A 44 10.92 -1.32 9.64
CA PHE A 44 12.14 -1.76 8.95
C PHE A 44 13.34 -0.89 9.34
N ASP A 45 13.33 -0.31 10.55
CA ASP A 45 14.31 0.67 11.03
C ASP A 45 14.08 2.07 10.48
N ASP A 46 14.92 2.50 9.53
CA ASP A 46 14.82 3.82 8.90
C ASP A 46 13.69 3.90 7.86
N ALA A 47 12.85 2.87 7.82
CA ALA A 47 11.72 2.74 6.94
C ALA A 47 10.54 2.05 7.62
N ARG A 48 9.33 2.29 7.11
CA ARG A 48 8.12 1.59 7.56
C ARG A 48 7.15 1.33 6.41
N ALA A 49 6.37 0.28 6.56
CA ALA A 49 5.17 0.06 5.77
C ALA A 49 3.92 0.17 6.65
N ILE A 50 2.85 0.77 6.13
CA ILE A 50 1.55 0.83 6.78
C ILE A 50 0.54 0.14 5.88
N LEU A 51 -0.11 -0.89 6.41
CA LEU A 51 -1.22 -1.58 5.78
C LEU A 51 -2.51 -1.14 6.48
N ARG A 52 -3.44 -0.54 5.74
CA ARG A 52 -4.74 -0.13 6.26
C ARG A 52 -5.86 -0.84 5.48
N PRO A 53 -6.45 -1.89 6.08
CA PRO A 53 -7.67 -2.48 5.56
C PRO A 53 -8.84 -1.49 5.58
N SER A 54 -9.68 -1.55 4.56
CA SER A 54 -10.99 -0.92 4.51
C SER A 54 -12.02 -1.91 3.95
N ASP A 55 -13.30 -1.51 3.95
CA ASP A 55 -14.37 -2.32 3.33
C ASP A 55 -14.21 -2.40 1.79
N GLU A 56 -13.54 -1.42 1.18
CA GLU A 56 -13.34 -1.31 -0.27
C GLU A 56 -12.06 -1.99 -0.75
N GLY A 57 -11.09 -2.24 0.14
CA GLY A 57 -9.82 -2.84 -0.23
C GLY A 57 -8.71 -2.61 0.79
N LEU A 58 -7.47 -2.64 0.31
CA LEU A 58 -6.29 -2.48 1.15
C LEU A 58 -5.43 -1.32 0.67
N TYR A 59 -5.23 -0.37 1.58
CA TYR A 59 -4.28 0.71 1.37
C TYR A 59 -2.89 0.31 1.85
N PHE A 60 -1.90 0.72 1.09
CA PHE A 60 -0.49 0.57 1.40
C PHE A 60 0.15 1.95 1.48
N ARG A 61 1.06 2.12 2.42
CA ARG A 61 1.99 3.24 2.44
C ARG A 61 3.38 2.73 2.75
N VAL A 62 4.38 3.22 2.03
CA VAL A 62 5.79 2.93 2.29
C VAL A 62 6.51 4.25 2.50
N GLU A 63 7.31 4.31 3.55
CA GLU A 63 8.12 5.47 3.91
C GLU A 63 9.55 5.00 4.17
N ALA A 64 10.55 5.65 3.58
CA ALA A 64 11.96 5.31 3.80
C ALA A 64 12.87 6.53 3.59
N GLU A 65 14.07 6.50 4.16
CA GLU A 65 15.09 7.55 3.96
C GLU A 65 15.90 7.35 2.67
N ASP A 66 16.13 6.11 2.25
CA ASP A 66 16.85 5.77 1.02
C ASP A 66 15.97 5.06 -0.03
N SER A 67 16.37 5.16 -1.30
CA SER A 67 15.59 4.61 -2.41
C SER A 67 15.65 3.09 -2.52
N MET A 68 16.73 2.46 -2.05
CA MET A 68 16.90 1.02 -2.17
C MET A 68 15.94 0.31 -1.22
N THR A 69 15.90 0.72 0.05
CA THR A 69 14.95 0.24 1.06
C THR A 69 13.52 0.52 0.64
N PHE A 70 13.25 1.74 0.13
CA PHE A 70 11.94 2.13 -0.38
C PHE A 70 11.41 1.17 -1.47
N HIS A 71 12.22 0.91 -2.51
CA HIS A 71 11.82 0.02 -3.58
C HIS A 71 11.79 -1.45 -3.14
N GLY A 72 12.71 -1.86 -2.26
CA GLY A 72 12.73 -3.19 -1.67
C GLY A 72 11.44 -3.53 -0.92
N ILE A 73 10.95 -2.63 -0.08
CA ILE A 73 9.69 -2.82 0.66
C ILE A 73 8.49 -2.89 -0.30
N ARG A 74 8.42 -2.03 -1.32
CA ARG A 74 7.36 -2.09 -2.33
C ARG A 74 7.34 -3.42 -3.08
N THR A 75 8.52 -3.91 -3.49
CA THR A 75 8.66 -5.22 -4.15
C THR A 75 8.29 -6.37 -3.22
N LEU A 76 8.70 -6.32 -1.94
CA LEU A 76 8.31 -7.32 -0.94
C LEU A 76 6.79 -7.38 -0.78
N LEU A 77 6.14 -6.23 -0.64
CA LEU A 77 4.68 -6.15 -0.48
C LEU A 77 3.95 -6.65 -1.73
N GLN A 78 4.39 -6.27 -2.93
CA GLN A 78 3.82 -6.75 -4.18
C GLN A 78 3.99 -8.26 -4.33
N GLY A 79 5.20 -8.80 -4.14
CA GLY A 79 5.46 -10.24 -4.23
C GLY A 79 4.68 -11.06 -3.20
N SER A 80 4.57 -10.53 -1.98
CA SER A 80 3.75 -11.15 -0.92
C SER A 80 2.27 -11.14 -1.30
N LEU A 81 1.78 -10.05 -1.88
CA LEU A 81 0.40 -9.95 -2.35
C LEU A 81 0.11 -10.95 -3.47
N SER A 82 1.01 -11.08 -4.45
CA SER A 82 0.92 -12.06 -5.54
C SER A 82 0.97 -13.52 -5.04
N THR A 83 1.59 -13.77 -3.88
CA THR A 83 1.58 -15.09 -3.23
C THR A 83 0.23 -15.40 -2.57
N ILE A 84 -0.47 -14.36 -2.08
CA ILE A 84 -1.73 -14.51 -1.37
C ILE A 84 -2.92 -14.60 -2.34
N MET A 85 -2.89 -13.86 -3.44
CA MET A 85 -4.00 -13.79 -4.39
C MET A 85 -3.55 -13.42 -5.81
N THR A 86 -4.41 -13.76 -6.77
CA THR A 86 -4.38 -13.19 -8.12
C THR A 86 -5.30 -11.97 -8.16
N PHE A 87 -4.79 -10.81 -8.57
CA PHE A 87 -5.57 -9.59 -8.80
C PHE A 87 -5.39 -9.12 -10.25
N GLN A 88 -6.36 -8.37 -10.78
CA GLN A 88 -6.47 -8.11 -12.23
C GLN A 88 -5.35 -7.25 -12.80
N ASP A 89 -4.79 -6.37 -11.99
CA ASP A 89 -3.60 -5.60 -12.31
C ASP A 89 -2.40 -6.43 -11.83
N GLU A 90 -1.54 -6.92 -12.72
CA GLU A 90 -0.40 -7.76 -12.30
C GLU A 90 0.61 -7.01 -11.41
N THR A 91 0.44 -5.70 -11.28
CA THR A 91 1.30 -4.79 -10.52
C THR A 91 0.49 -3.86 -9.64
N VAL A 92 1.00 -3.58 -8.44
CA VAL A 92 0.41 -2.55 -7.58
C VAL A 92 0.80 -1.19 -8.11
N GLU A 93 -0.18 -0.35 -8.43
CA GLU A 93 0.08 1.06 -8.80
C GLU A 93 0.41 1.89 -7.56
N TRP A 94 1.59 2.53 -7.58
CA TRP A 94 2.07 3.36 -6.48
C TRP A 94 2.15 4.82 -6.90
N TYR A 95 1.68 5.71 -6.04
CA TYR A 95 1.70 7.15 -6.24
C TYR A 95 2.59 7.80 -5.18
N ALA A 96 3.36 8.82 -5.57
CA ALA A 96 4.11 9.62 -4.61
C ALA A 96 3.12 10.29 -3.64
N ALA A 97 3.46 10.28 -2.36
CA ALA A 97 2.63 10.89 -1.32
C ALA A 97 3.51 11.75 -0.41
N ASP A 98 2.90 12.73 0.24
CA ASP A 98 3.51 13.56 1.26
C ASP A 98 2.61 13.65 2.50
N GLY A 99 3.09 14.26 3.57
CA GLY A 99 2.27 14.53 4.75
C GLY A 99 1.72 13.28 5.46
N ALA A 100 0.49 13.39 5.98
CA ALA A 100 -0.14 12.36 6.80
C ALA A 100 -0.62 11.15 5.96
N PRO A 101 -0.53 9.91 6.49
CA PRO A 101 -0.97 8.71 5.78
C PRO A 101 -2.42 8.78 5.29
N PHE A 102 -2.62 8.54 4.00
CA PHE A 102 -3.90 8.44 3.31
C PHE A 102 -4.72 9.74 3.37
N GLY A 103 -4.03 10.88 3.46
CA GLY A 103 -4.63 12.21 3.47
C GLY A 103 -5.30 12.61 2.15
N VAL A 104 -4.92 11.97 1.05
CA VAL A 104 -5.53 12.19 -0.28
C VAL A 104 -6.72 11.26 -0.47
N ARG A 105 -7.89 11.67 0.03
CA ARG A 105 -9.16 11.01 -0.30
C ARG A 105 -9.62 11.42 -1.70
N GLN A 106 -9.93 10.41 -2.54
CA GLN A 106 -11.05 10.41 -3.49
C GLN A 106 -11.11 11.55 -4.54
N GLY A 107 -10.00 11.89 -5.20
CA GLY A 107 -10.01 12.89 -6.29
C GLY A 107 -9.84 12.35 -7.72
N HIS A 108 -9.27 11.14 -7.90
CA HIS A 108 -8.71 10.77 -9.22
C HIS A 108 -9.24 9.47 -9.85
N LEU A 109 -10.07 8.68 -9.14
CA LEU A 109 -10.65 7.44 -9.70
C LEU A 109 -12.04 7.63 -10.36
N GLN A 110 -12.55 8.87 -10.47
CA GLN A 110 -13.73 9.21 -11.28
C GLN A 110 -13.34 10.14 -12.45
N GLY A 111 -12.54 9.61 -13.36
CA GLY A 111 -12.14 10.27 -14.62
C GLY A 111 -12.63 9.52 -15.86
N GLY A 112 -13.79 8.85 -15.79
CA GLY A 112 -14.46 8.29 -16.96
C GLY A 112 -15.00 9.40 -17.86
N GLN A 113 -14.12 10.04 -18.62
CA GLN A 113 -14.47 11.13 -19.51
C GLN A 113 -15.19 10.59 -20.76
N ARG A 114 -16.50 10.38 -20.62
CA ARG A 114 -17.44 10.36 -21.74
C ARG A 114 -17.38 11.74 -22.41
N ARG A 115 -16.67 11.87 -23.53
CA ARG A 115 -17.00 12.91 -24.51
C ARG A 115 -18.24 12.44 -25.28
N ALA A 116 -19.39 12.93 -24.85
CA ALA A 116 -20.56 13.06 -25.71
C ALA A 116 -20.26 14.10 -26.81
N GLY A 117 -20.90 13.91 -27.96
CA GLY A 117 -20.52 14.46 -29.24
C GLY A 117 -20.65 15.98 -29.43
N GLU A 118 -19.94 16.42 -30.47
CA GLU A 118 -20.12 17.61 -31.29
C GLU A 118 -19.47 17.21 -32.65
N ARG A 119 -20.09 17.20 -33.84
CA ARG A 119 -21.35 17.67 -34.41
C ARG A 119 -21.75 16.73 -35.55
#